data_AF-A0A966AKN4-F1
#
_entry.id   AF-A0A966AKN4-F1
#
_cell.length_a   1.000
_cell.length_b   1.000
_cell.length_c   1.000
_cell.angle_alpha   90.00
_cell.angle_beta   90.00
_cell.angle_gamma   90.00
#
_symmetry.space_group_name_H-M   'P 1'
#
loop_
_entity.id
_entity.type
_entity.pdbx_description
1 polymer ?
#
loop_
_entity_poly.entity_id
_entity_poly.type
_entity_poly.pdbx_seq_one_letter_code
_entity_poly.pdbx_strand_id
1 'polypeptide(L)'
;KSVVTDSGGTLTSTQVLPTEPEQGFKRIIVNVRMAGSTDALQRVLFELENGLPYLIADDIVILSRAGGKRRRAAVPVDRLDVRFNLNGYMRDTGGPA
;
A
#
# COMPACT_ATOMS: atom_id res chain seq x y z
N LYS A 1 -14.89 0.75 2.87
CA LYS A 1 -13.77 0.99 3.81
C LYS A 1 -12.49 0.49 3.15
N SER A 2 -11.32 1.06 3.44
CA SER A 2 -10.06 0.63 2.80
C SER A 2 -9.34 -0.37 3.69
N VAL A 3 -8.62 -1.31 3.07
CA VAL A 3 -7.77 -2.31 3.76
C VAL A 3 -6.82 -1.63 4.75
N VAL A 4 -6.32 -0.43 4.42
CA VAL A 4 -5.49 0.39 5.29
C VAL A 4 -6.21 0.81 6.58
N THR A 5 -7.44 1.32 6.47
CA THR A 5 -8.20 1.73 7.67
C THR A 5 -8.67 0.54 8.50
N ASP A 6 -9.03 -0.57 7.84
CA ASP A 6 -9.50 -1.77 8.53
C ASP A 6 -8.37 -2.50 9.26
N SER A 7 -7.13 -2.35 8.79
CA SER A 7 -5.92 -2.88 9.42
C SER A 7 -5.34 -2.00 10.53
N GLY A 8 -6.02 -0.92 10.92
CA GLY A 8 -5.56 0.00 11.98
C GLY A 8 -4.54 1.05 11.52
N GLY A 9 -4.32 1.17 10.20
CA GLY A 9 -3.53 2.25 9.60
C GLY A 9 -4.38 3.48 9.26
N THR A 10 -3.71 4.56 8.89
CA THR A 10 -4.33 5.78 8.34
C THR A 10 -3.90 5.92 6.88
N LEU A 11 -4.87 5.95 5.97
CA LEU A 11 -4.62 6.23 4.57
C LEU A 11 -4.44 7.74 4.39
N THR A 12 -3.25 8.16 3.97
CA THR A 12 -2.91 9.58 3.79
C THR A 12 -3.19 10.04 2.36
N SER A 13 -2.90 9.20 1.37
CA SER A 13 -3.12 9.54 -0.05
C SER A 13 -3.13 8.28 -0.92
N THR A 14 -3.86 8.35 -2.02
CA THR A 14 -3.82 7.39 -3.12
C THR A 14 -3.78 8.13 -4.45
N GLN A 15 -2.90 7.73 -5.35
CA GLN A 15 -2.79 8.29 -6.69
C GLN A 15 -2.72 7.17 -7.72
N VAL A 16 -3.69 7.13 -8.63
CA VAL A 16 -3.63 6.24 -9.80
C VAL A 16 -2.63 6.83 -10.78
N LEU A 17 -1.64 6.03 -11.19
CA LEU A 17 -0.66 6.44 -12.19
C LEU A 17 -1.19 6.13 -13.60
N PRO A 18 -0.77 6.88 -14.63
CA PRO A 18 -1.08 6.55 -16.01
C PRO A 18 -0.59 5.14 -16.36
N THR A 19 -1.41 4.42 -17.12
CA THR A 19 -1.18 3.01 -17.46
C THR A 19 -1.21 2.86 -18.98
N GLU A 20 -0.17 2.26 -19.56
CA GLU A 20 -0.17 1.88 -20.97
C GLU A 20 -0.54 0.40 -21.14
N PRO A 21 -1.23 0.02 -22.23
CA PRO A 21 -1.47 -1.40 -22.53
C PRO A 21 -0.14 -2.11 -22.79
N GLU A 22 0.06 -3.26 -22.14
CA GLU A 22 1.25 -4.09 -22.31
C GLU A 22 0.80 -5.51 -22.65
N GLN A 23 1.08 -5.96 -23.89
CA GLN A 23 0.92 -7.36 -24.31
C GLN A 23 -0.48 -7.96 -24.04
N GLY A 24 -1.55 -7.18 -24.22
CA GLY A 24 -2.94 -7.64 -23.99
C GLY A 24 -3.41 -7.57 -22.52
N PHE A 25 -2.60 -7.00 -21.64
CA PHE A 25 -2.97 -6.67 -20.27
C PHE A 25 -2.80 -5.18 -20.02
N LYS A 26 -3.68 -4.63 -19.19
CA LYS A 26 -3.56 -3.27 -18.67
C LYS A 26 -3.11 -3.35 -17.22
N ARG A 27 -1.88 -2.90 -16.94
CA ARG A 27 -1.35 -2.80 -15.57
C ARG A 27 -1.83 -1.51 -14.93
N ILE A 28 -2.62 -1.62 -13.87
CA ILE A 28 -3.05 -0.49 -13.03
C ILE A 28 -2.08 -0.34 -11.87
N ILE A 29 -1.47 0.84 -11.76
CA ILE A 29 -0.55 1.16 -10.66
C ILE A 29 -1.19 2.25 -9.80
N VAL A 30 -1.29 1.98 -8.50
CA VAL A 30 -1.78 2.94 -7.51
C VAL A 30 -0.68 3.23 -6.51
N ASN A 31 -0.18 4.46 -6.46
CA ASN A 31 0.70 4.90 -5.38
C ASN A 31 -0.12 5.08 -4.11
N VAL A 32 0.24 4.36 -3.05
CA VAL A 32 -0.41 4.41 -1.75
C VAL A 32 0.53 5.06 -0.74
N ARG A 33 0.01 6.01 0.03
CA ARG A 33 0.70 6.58 1.20
C ARG A 33 -0.13 6.34 2.44
N MET A 34 0.47 5.71 3.43
CA MET A 34 -0.17 5.45 4.71
C MET A 34 0.74 5.77 5.89
N ALA A 35 0.12 5.93 7.05
CA ALA A 35 0.81 6.00 8.33
C ALA A 35 0.26 4.90 9.25
N GLY A 36 1.11 4.31 10.09
CA GLY A 36 0.70 3.25 11.01
C GLY A 36 1.86 2.70 11.82
N SER A 37 1.61 1.66 12.61
CA SER A 37 2.65 0.86 13.25
C SER A 37 3.17 -0.22 12.30
N THR A 38 4.26 -0.91 12.67
CA THR A 38 4.71 -2.11 11.95
C THR A 38 3.63 -3.20 11.88
N ASP A 39 2.87 -3.42 12.95
CA ASP A 39 1.76 -4.41 12.97
C ASP A 39 0.63 -4.01 12.00
N ALA A 40 0.28 -2.73 11.94
CA ALA A 40 -0.70 -2.24 10.96
C ALA A 40 -0.19 -2.44 9.52
N LEU A 41 1.09 -2.16 9.25
CA LEU A 41 1.68 -2.38 7.92
C LEU A 41 1.68 -3.87 7.55
N GLN A 42 2.07 -4.75 8.47
CA GLN A 42 2.06 -6.20 8.24
C GLN A 42 0.67 -6.68 7.83
N ARG A 43 -0.37 -6.27 8.57
CA ARG A 43 -1.76 -6.64 8.26
C ARG A 43 -2.21 -6.10 6.91
N VAL A 44 -1.88 -4.85 6.58
CA VAL A 44 -2.19 -4.28 5.26
C VAL A 44 -1.57 -5.10 4.15
N LEU A 45 -0.28 -5.42 4.24
CA LEU A 45 0.40 -6.21 3.20
C LEU A 45 -0.19 -7.62 3.09
N PHE A 46 -0.47 -8.26 4.23
CA PHE A 46 -1.10 -9.58 4.28
C PHE A 46 -2.48 -9.59 3.60
N GLU A 47 -3.35 -8.64 3.93
CA GLU A 47 -4.70 -8.57 3.36
C GLU A 47 -4.68 -8.22 1.87
N LEU A 48 -3.74 -7.36 1.44
CA LEU A 48 -3.58 -7.02 0.01
C LEU A 48 -3.09 -8.21 -0.81
N GLU A 49 -2.18 -9.03 -0.27
CA GLU A 49 -1.62 -10.19 -0.97
C GLU A 49 -2.59 -11.38 -1.02
N ASN A 50 -3.41 -11.57 0.02
CA ASN A 50 -4.41 -12.65 0.09
C ASN A 50 -5.76 -12.25 -0.54
N GLY A 51 -5.95 -10.97 -0.88
CA GLY A 51 -7.18 -10.46 -1.46
C GLY A 51 -7.36 -10.84 -2.94
N LEU A 52 -8.63 -10.83 -3.38
CA LEU A 52 -8.96 -10.81 -4.81
C LEU A 52 -9.45 -9.42 -5.21
N PRO A 53 -9.02 -8.87 -6.36
CA PRO A 53 -8.06 -9.44 -7.32
C PRO A 53 -6.64 -9.54 -6.76
N TYR A 54 -5.77 -10.34 -7.37
CA TYR A 54 -4.34 -10.40 -6.99
C TYR A 54 -3.68 -9.03 -7.20
N LEU A 55 -3.19 -8.45 -6.12
CA LEU A 55 -2.48 -7.17 -6.11
C LEU A 55 -1.06 -7.38 -5.62
N ILE A 56 -0.10 -6.70 -6.26
CA ILE A 56 1.32 -6.79 -5.90
C ILE A 56 1.76 -5.44 -5.35
N ALA A 57 2.23 -5.43 -4.11
CA ALA A 57 2.88 -4.26 -3.52
C ALA A 57 4.36 -4.22 -3.94
N ASP A 58 4.79 -3.11 -4.55
CA ASP A 58 6.19 -2.87 -4.92
C ASP A 58 6.68 -1.48 -4.48
N ASP A 59 7.96 -1.19 -4.72
CA ASP A 59 8.62 0.08 -4.39
C ASP A 59 8.32 0.57 -2.97
N ILE A 60 8.33 -0.35 -2.02
CA ILE A 60 7.98 -0.07 -0.63
C ILE A 60 9.10 0.76 0.01
N VAL A 61 8.74 1.98 0.41
CA VAL A 61 9.57 2.89 1.19
C VAL A 61 8.95 3.06 2.57
N ILE A 62 9.72 2.74 3.60
CA ILE A 62 9.30 2.84 5.00
C ILE A 62 10.19 3.87 5.72
N LEU A 63 9.57 4.88 6.30
CA LEU A 63 10.24 5.89 7.11
C LEU A 63 9.76 5.77 8.56
N SER A 64 10.68 5.46 9.48
CA SER A 64 10.39 5.48 10.91
C SER A 64 10.40 6.92 11.42
N ARG A 65 9.29 7.34 12.04
CA ARG A 65 9.21 8.56 12.84
C ARG A 65 9.49 8.22 14.30
N ALA A 66 10.75 7.91 14.60
CA ALA A 66 11.18 7.78 15.99
C ALA A 66 10.93 9.13 16.71
N GLY A 67 10.02 9.13 17.68
CA GLY A 67 9.85 10.27 18.59
C GLY A 67 11.22 10.61 19.19
N GLY A 68 11.66 11.86 19.03
CA GLY A 68 13.01 12.29 19.37
C GLY A 68 13.48 11.77 20.72
N LYS A 69 14.76 11.37 20.79
CA LYS A 69 15.47 10.90 22.00
C LYS A 69 15.25 11.86 23.18
N ARG A 70 14.16 11.73 23.95
CA ARG A 70 13.95 12.38 25.27
C ARG A 70 12.59 12.01 25.89
N ARG A 71 12.39 10.74 26.22
CA ARG A 71 11.74 10.40 27.50
C ARG A 71 12.02 8.94 27.84
N ARG A 72 12.89 8.75 28.85
CA ARG A 72 12.91 7.54 29.67
C ARG A 72 11.47 7.31 30.15
N ALA A 73 10.95 6.11 29.97
CA ALA A 73 9.60 5.65 30.34
C ALA A 73 8.45 6.07 29.40
N ALA A 74 8.42 5.52 28.18
CA ALA A 74 7.21 5.08 27.49
C ALA A 74 7.65 4.12 26.37
N VAL A 75 6.90 3.03 26.14
CA VAL A 75 7.13 2.14 24.98
C VAL A 75 7.24 3.02 23.73
N PRO A 76 8.31 2.92 22.92
CA PRO A 76 8.40 3.69 21.70
C PRO A 76 7.16 3.41 20.86
N VAL A 77 6.37 4.46 20.59
CA VAL A 77 5.27 4.36 19.64
C VAL A 77 5.93 4.21 18.28
N ASP A 78 5.96 2.99 17.78
CA ASP A 78 6.42 2.72 16.43
C ASP A 78 5.44 3.35 15.45
N ARG A 79 5.89 4.43 14.82
CA ARG A 79 5.12 5.20 13.86
C ARG A 79 5.89 5.24 12.56
N LEU A 80 5.32 4.62 11.55
CA LEU A 80 5.84 4.54 10.20
C LEU A 80 5.06 5.47 9.30
N ASP A 81 5.77 6.13 8.40
CA ASP A 81 5.22 6.67 7.16
C ASP A 81 5.65 5.74 6.03
N VAL A 82 4.67 5.19 5.31
CA VAL A 82 4.91 4.16 4.31
C VAL A 82 4.37 4.63 2.97
N ARG A 83 5.17 4.44 1.93
CA ARG A 83 4.76 4.60 0.54
C ARG A 83 5.06 3.32 -0.21
N PHE A 84 4.15 2.87 -1.06
CA PHE A 84 4.36 1.75 -1.96
C PHE A 84 3.51 1.95 -3.21
N ASN A 85 3.81 1.24 -4.30
CA ASN A 85 2.83 1.11 -5.37
C ASN A 85 2.12 -0.22 -5.27
N LEU A 86 0.85 -0.20 -5.67
CA LEU A 86 -0.03 -1.35 -5.72
C LEU A 86 -0.35 -1.61 -7.18
N ASN A 87 0.13 -2.74 -7.69
CA ASN A 87 -0.08 -3.15 -9.06
C ASN A 87 -1.22 -4.16 -9.16
N GLY A 88 -2.17 -3.89 -10.04
CA GLY A 88 -3.17 -4.85 -10.47
C GLY A 88 -3.13 -5.03 -11.98
N TYR A 89 -3.52 -6.20 -12.49
CA TYR A 89 -3.57 -6.48 -13.92
C TYR A 89 -5.01 -6.75 -14.34
N MET A 90 -5.45 -6.08 -15.39
CA MET A 90 -6.72 -6.36 -16.05
C MET A 90 -6.43 -6.91 -17.45
N ARG A 91 -7.23 -7.89 -17.89
CA ARG A 91 -7.18 -8.29 -19.30
C ARG A 91 -7.70 -7.14 -20.15
N ASP A 92 -7.00 -6.84 -21.23
CA ASP A 92 -7.52 -5.93 -22.24
C ASP A 92 -8.65 -6.65 -22.98
N THR A 93 -9.90 -6.29 -22.72
CA THR A 93 -11.08 -6.90 -23.36
C THR A 93 -11.29 -6.44 -24.82
N GLY A 94 -10.27 -5.92 -25.49
CA GLY A 94 -10.32 -5.44 -26.87
C GLY A 94 -10.33 -6.53 -27.97
N GLY A 95 -11.21 -7.53 -27.88
CA GLY A 95 -11.45 -8.50 -28.96
C GLY A 95 -12.73 -8.21 -29.75
N PRO A 96 -12.71 -8.10 -31.10
CA PRO A 96 -13.93 -8.10 -31.91
C PRO A 96 -14.60 -9.48 -31.85
N ALA A 97 -15.94 -9.49 -31.79
CA ALA A 97 -16.77 -10.64 -32.12
C ALA A 97 -16.78 -10.89 -33.63
#